data_AF-A0A800LQL8-F1
#
_entry.id   AF-A0A800LQL8-F1
#
_cell.length_a   1.000
_cell.length_b   1.000
_cell.length_c   1.000
_cell.angle_alpha   90.00
_cell.angle_beta   90.00
_cell.angle_gamma   90.00
#
_symmetry.space_group_name_H-M   'P 1'
#
loop_
_entity.id
_entity.type
_entity.pdbx_description
1 polymer ?
#
loop_
_entity_poly.entity_id
_entity_poly.type
_entity_poly.pdbx_seq_one_letter_code
_entity_poly.pdbx_strand_id
1 'polypeptide(L)'
;MAVGPQRTCVGCRLKKPAVDLQRLAWDSVEQQLLLGSNFGGRGAYLCRQQSCLAQAIERDALSRALRTTLPEGIFADLLKSWLVKGDGSSAENG
;
A
#
# COMPACT_ATOMS: atom_id res chain seq x y z
N MET A 1 0.86 22.12 4.70
CA MET A 1 2.19 21.51 4.49
C MET A 1 2.22 20.17 5.20
N ALA A 2 2.28 19.05 4.46
CA ALA A 2 2.31 17.71 5.06
C ALA A 2 3.69 17.46 5.69
N VAL A 3 3.84 17.81 6.98
CA VAL A 3 5.05 17.60 7.78
C VAL A 3 5.09 16.15 8.28
N GLY A 4 5.31 15.22 7.36
CA GLY A 4 5.40 13.79 7.66
C GLY A 4 6.61 13.16 7.01
N PRO A 5 7.12 12.05 7.54
CA PRO A 5 8.23 11.34 6.92
C PRO A 5 7.83 10.93 5.49
N GLN A 6 8.76 11.10 4.55
CA GLN A 6 8.57 10.56 3.21
C GLN A 6 8.70 9.03 3.24
N ARG A 7 7.83 8.38 2.47
CA ARG A 7 7.76 6.94 2.32
C ARG A 7 7.71 6.61 0.84
N THR A 8 8.19 5.43 0.48
CA THR A 8 8.22 4.97 -0.90
C THR A 8 7.04 4.04 -1.13
N CYS A 9 6.22 4.34 -2.15
CA CYS A 9 5.18 3.42 -2.60
C CYS A 9 5.81 2.14 -3.16
N VAL A 10 5.37 0.96 -2.71
CA VAL A 10 5.91 -0.31 -3.20
C VAL A 10 5.45 -0.66 -4.62
N GLY A 11 4.35 -0.08 -5.10
CA GLY A 11 3.85 -0.20 -6.48
C GLY A 11 4.63 0.68 -7.46
N CYS A 12 4.39 1.99 -7.42
CA CYS A 12 5.00 2.94 -8.36
C CYS A 12 6.43 3.37 -7.99
N ARG A 13 6.96 3.00 -6.81
CA ARG A 13 8.33 3.34 -6.35
C ARG A 13 8.61 4.84 -6.17
N LEU A 14 7.59 5.69 -6.22
CA LEU A 14 7.71 7.12 -5.94
C LEU A 14 7.75 7.41 -4.44
N LYS A 15 8.53 8.42 -4.04
CA LYS A 15 8.53 8.97 -2.67
C LYS A 15 7.37 9.96 -2.53
N LYS A 16 6.53 9.76 -1.52
CA LYS A 16 5.39 10.61 -1.18
C LYS A 16 5.35 10.79 0.35
N PRO A 17 4.74 11.86 0.87
CA PRO A 17 4.57 11.99 2.31
C PRO A 17 3.67 10.84 2.82
N ALA A 18 3.98 10.31 4.01
CA ALA A 18 3.27 9.15 4.55
C ALA A 18 1.74 9.35 4.63
N VAL A 19 1.27 10.59 4.73
CA VAL A 19 -0.15 10.95 4.78
C VAL A 19 -0.91 10.67 3.47
N ASP A 20 -0.20 10.69 2.33
CA ASP A 20 -0.75 10.42 1.00
C ASP A 20 -0.67 8.93 0.62
N LEU A 21 -0.03 8.13 1.48
CA LEU A 21 0.10 6.70 1.31
C LEU A 21 -0.81 5.97 2.30
N GLN A 22 -1.31 4.83 1.85
CA GLN A 22 -1.95 3.85 2.68
C GLN A 22 -0.89 2.89 3.21
N ARG A 23 -0.82 2.73 4.54
CA ARG A 23 -0.02 1.68 5.15
C ARG A 23 -0.82 0.39 5.18
N LEU A 24 -0.20 -0.67 4.68
CA LEU A 24 -0.64 -2.05 4.73
C LEU A 24 0.22 -2.79 5.76
N ALA A 25 -0.39 -3.57 6.62
CA ALA A 25 0.29 -4.48 7.53
C ALA A 25 -0.20 -5.91 7.29
N TRP A 26 0.67 -6.89 7.46
CA TRP A 26 0.29 -8.30 7.41
C TRP A 26 -0.05 -8.79 8.81
N ASP A 27 -1.25 -9.34 8.98
CA ASP A 27 -1.62 -10.11 10.15
C ASP A 27 -1.35 -11.59 9.88
N SER A 28 -0.36 -12.15 10.57
CA SER A 28 -0.04 -13.57 10.47
C SER A 28 -1.01 -14.48 11.23
N VAL A 29 -1.75 -13.95 12.19
CA VAL A 29 -2.73 -14.70 13.00
C VAL A 29 -3.99 -14.91 12.19
N GLU A 30 -4.56 -13.81 11.70
CA GLU A 30 -5.81 -13.82 10.92
C GLU A 30 -5.56 -14.03 9.42
N GLN A 31 -4.29 -14.13 8.99
CA GLN A 31 -3.87 -14.25 7.60
C GLN A 31 -4.53 -13.22 6.67
N GLN A 32 -4.53 -11.95 7.09
CA GLN A 32 -5.18 -10.86 6.35
C GLN A 32 -4.31 -9.61 6.25
N LEU A 33 -4.59 -8.79 5.24
CA LEU A 33 -3.98 -7.48 5.10
C LEU A 33 -4.79 -6.43 5.84
N LEU A 34 -4.14 -5.77 6.80
CA LEU A 34 -4.74 -4.72 7.61
C LEU A 34 -4.38 -3.34 7.05
N LEU A 35 -5.40 -2.49 6.94
CA LEU A 35 -5.27 -1.12 6.46
C LEU A 35 -5.06 -0.17 7.66
N GLY A 36 -3.92 0.51 7.72
CA GLY A 36 -3.73 1.63 8.63
C GLY A 36 -2.39 1.70 9.36
N SER A 37 -2.26 2.80 10.10
CA SER A 37 -1.03 3.18 10.81
C SER A 37 -0.86 2.50 12.17
N ASN A 38 -1.95 1.96 12.75
CA ASN A 38 -2.00 1.52 14.15
C ASN A 38 -1.59 0.06 14.38
N PHE A 39 -1.28 -0.69 13.32
CA PHE A 39 -0.88 -2.10 13.45
C PHE A 39 0.63 -2.20 13.66
N GLY A 40 1.06 -2.79 14.78
CA GLY A 40 2.47 -3.09 15.03
C GLY A 40 3.02 -4.08 14.00
N GLY A 41 4.29 -3.91 13.61
CA GLY A 41 4.97 -4.83 12.69
C GLY A 41 5.41 -4.22 11.35
N ARG A 42 5.82 -5.09 10.43
CA ARG A 42 6.30 -4.72 9.09
C ARG A 42 5.12 -4.16 8.29
N GLY A 43 5.29 -2.96 7.76
CA GLY A 43 4.27 -2.32 6.94
C GLY A 43 4.80 -2.01 5.54
N ALA A 44 3.95 -2.20 4.54
CA ALA A 44 4.16 -1.72 3.18
C ALA A 44 3.40 -0.40 2.99
N TYR A 45 3.97 0.53 2.23
CA TYR A 45 3.30 1.77 1.87
C TYR A 45 2.88 1.72 0.42
N LEU A 46 1.63 2.09 0.14
CA LEU A 46 1.07 2.08 -1.19
C LEU A 46 0.27 3.36 -1.43
N CYS A 47 0.27 3.88 -2.66
CA CYS A 47 -0.65 4.96 -2.99
C CYS A 47 -2.11 4.49 -2.89
N ARG A 48 -3.02 5.40 -2.53
CA ARG A 48 -4.48 5.17 -2.51
C ARG A 48 -5.09 5.10 -3.92
N GLN A 49 -4.45 4.34 -4.82
CA GLN A 49 -4.85 4.14 -6.21
C GLN A 49 -4.73 2.66 -6.59
N GLN A 50 -5.71 2.15 -7.35
CA GLN A 50 -5.72 0.76 -7.79
C GLN A 50 -4.52 0.41 -8.67
N SER A 51 -4.05 1.34 -9.50
CA SER A 51 -2.90 1.11 -10.39
C SER A 51 -1.63 0.75 -9.61
N CYS A 52 -1.43 1.36 -8.44
CA CYS A 52 -0.30 1.00 -7.57
C CYS A 52 -0.50 -0.36 -6.92
N LEU A 53 -1.73 -0.71 -6.56
CA LEU A 53 -2.02 -2.00 -5.94
C LEU A 53 -1.80 -3.13 -6.94
N ALA A 54 -2.35 -3.01 -8.14
CA ALA A 54 -2.16 -3.96 -9.23
C ALA A 54 -0.67 -4.18 -9.53
N GLN A 55 0.11 -3.09 -9.69
CA GLN A 55 1.56 -3.18 -9.89
C GLN A 55 2.29 -3.84 -8.72
N ALA A 56 1.86 -3.59 -7.48
CA ALA A 56 2.47 -4.19 -6.30
C ALA A 56 2.16 -5.69 -6.19
N ILE A 57 0.99 -6.13 -6.64
CA ILE A 57 0.60 -7.54 -6.72
C ILE A 57 1.40 -8.23 -7.83
N GLU A 58 1.37 -7.69 -9.05
CA GLU A 58 2.06 -8.25 -10.23
C GLU A 58 3.56 -8.46 -9.98
N ARG A 59 4.18 -7.55 -9.23
CA ARG A 59 5.62 -7.58 -8.94
C ARG A 59 5.98 -8.27 -7.63
N ASP A 60 4.99 -8.86 -6.94
CA ASP A 60 5.14 -9.45 -5.61
C ASP A 60 5.80 -8.49 -4.59
N ALA A 61 5.54 -7.19 -4.74
CA ALA A 61 6.17 -6.14 -3.96
C ALA A 61 5.66 -6.11 -2.51
N LEU A 62 4.39 -6.51 -2.29
CA LEU A 62 3.78 -6.60 -0.96
C LEU A 62 4.44 -7.69 -0.13
N SER A 63 4.57 -8.91 -0.67
CA SER A 63 5.23 -10.04 -0.03
C SER A 63 6.67 -9.69 0.38
N ARG A 64 7.42 -9.03 -0.52
CA ARG A 64 8.78 -8.55 -0.25
C ARG A 64 8.85 -7.48 0.83
N ALA A 65 7.96 -6.49 0.80
CA ALA A 65 7.93 -5.40 1.77
C ALA A 65 7.53 -5.87 3.17
N LEU A 66 6.56 -6.78 3.24
CA LEU A 66 6.07 -7.38 4.46
C LEU A 66 6.97 -8.54 4.94
N ARG A 67 7.90 -8.99 4.10
CA ARG A 67 8.78 -10.16 4.31
C ARG A 67 7.98 -11.42 4.70
N THR A 68 6.92 -11.68 3.96
CA THR A 68 6.02 -12.81 4.17
C THR A 68 5.47 -13.29 2.83
N THR A 69 5.05 -14.54 2.75
CA THR A 69 4.37 -15.06 1.57
C THR A 69 2.87 -14.80 1.72
N LEU A 70 2.34 -13.94 0.87
CA LEU A 70 0.90 -13.64 0.84
C LEU A 70 0.21 -14.62 -0.11
N PRO A 71 -0.88 -15.29 0.31
CA PRO A 71 -1.65 -16.13 -0.60
C PRO A 71 -2.41 -15.26 -1.62
N GLU A 72 -2.46 -15.74 -2.86
CA GLU A 72 -2.96 -14.98 -4.02
C GLU A 72 -4.42 -14.53 -3.87
N GLY A 73 -5.23 -15.32 -3.17
CA GLY A 73 -6.66 -15.05 -2.94
C GLY A 73 -6.94 -13.76 -2.15
N ILE A 74 -6.00 -13.29 -1.33
CA ILE A 74 -6.17 -12.07 -0.51
C ILE A 74 -6.16 -10.83 -1.38
N PHE A 75 -5.40 -10.85 -2.48
CA PHE A 75 -5.27 -9.69 -3.36
C PHE A 75 -6.55 -9.38 -4.14
N ALA A 76 -7.34 -10.41 -4.48
CA ALA A 76 -8.60 -10.24 -5.20
C ALA A 76 -9.62 -9.45 -4.38
N ASP A 77 -9.72 -9.74 -3.08
CA ASP A 77 -10.60 -9.00 -2.16
C ASP A 77 -10.08 -7.57 -1.94
N LEU A 78 -8.75 -7.45 -1.76
CA LEU A 78 -8.11 -6.16 -1.57
C LEU A 78 -8.32 -5.22 -2.76
N LEU A 79 -8.23 -5.71 -4.01
CA LEU A 79 -8.48 -4.93 -5.22
C LEU A 79 -9.91 -4.37 -5.27
N LYS A 80 -10.90 -5.15 -4.83
CA LYS A 80 -12.31 -4.71 -4.75
C LYS A 80 -12.50 -3.65 -3.68
N SER A 81 -11.88 -3.84 -2.52
CA SER A 81 -11.98 -2.93 -1.36
C SER A 81 -11.16 -1.64 -1.52
N TRP A 82 -10.11 -1.64 -2.37
CA TRP A 82 -9.26 -0.47 -2.63
C TRP A 82 -9.97 0.68 -3.38
N LEU A 83 -11.27 0.55 -3.66
CA LEU A 83 -12.12 1.55 -4.31
C LEU A 83 -12.44 2.77 -3.40
N VAL A 84 -11.97 2.79 -2.15
CA VAL A 84 -12.33 3.86 -1.20
C VAL A 84 -11.39 5.07 -1.34
N LYS A 85 -11.86 6.01 -2.17
CA LYS A 85 -11.55 7.46 -2.21
C LYS A 85 -10.06 7.84 -2.29
N GLY A 86 -9.65 8.23 -3.50
CA GLY A 86 -8.37 8.87 -3.77
C GLY A 86 -8.35 9.62 -5.09
N ASP A 87 -9.32 10.52 -5.32
CA ASP A 87 -9.01 11.64 -6.22
C ASP A 87 -8.14 12.61 -5.43
N GLY A 88 -6.90 12.68 -5.86
CA GLY A 88 -5.80 13.42 -5.26
C GLY A 88 -4.60 13.32 -6.20
N SER A 89 -4.88 13.48 -7.48
CA SER A 89 -3.90 13.82 -8.50
C SER A 89 -3.13 15.03 -8.01
N SER A 90 -1.83 14.87 -7.82
CA SER A 90 -0.90 15.92 -8.22
C SER A 90 0.32 15.20 -8.76
N ALA A 91 0.12 14.72 -9.99
CA ALA A 91 1.14 14.86 -11.00
C ALA A 91 1.01 16.28 -11.53
N GLU A 92 1.90 17.18 -11.12
CA GLU A 92 2.32 18.30 -11.95
C GLU A 92 3.81 18.51 -11.73
N ASN A 93 4.59 18.05 -12.72
CA ASN A 93 5.89 18.64 -13.04
C ASN A 93 5.59 19.57 -14.22
N GLY A 94 6.03 20.82 -14.11
CA GLY A 94 5.94 21.86 -15.13
C GLY A 94 6.59 23.12 -14.60
#